data_AF-A0A554WQM1-F1
#
_entry.id   AF-A0A554WQM1-F1
#
_cell.length_a   1.000
_cell.length_b   1.000
_cell.length_c   1.000
_cell.angle_alpha   90.00
_cell.angle_beta   90.00
_cell.angle_gamma   90.00
#
_symmetry.space_group_name_H-M   'P 1'
#
loop_
_entity.id
_entity.type
_entity.pdbx_description
1 polymer ?
#
loop_
_entity_poly.entity_id
_entity_poly.type
_entity_poly.pdbx_seq_one_letter_code
_entity_poly.pdbx_strand_id
1 'polypeptide(L)'
;MLDCNDVVTATPTVPMTAATELSWDDLKAMIAALAEQGRQTALRLQETDHLIRELREEGRETDRQLRELKRQIGGLGDKFGYFAEGMALPTMERLLRRRFHMEIVNPRSRIRKDGREREYDVLAWANGKVNTVVVVEVKSRVKREAIGRLIERLETLFDCLPELKGKARVGILAGIDWDAGVEEEAQAAGLYTARIRDDMFELTTPKGFRPRRW
;
A
#
# COMPACT_ATOMS: atom_id res chain seq x y z
N MET A 1 -64.15 65.38 63.26
CA MET A 1 -63.49 66.64 63.69
C MET A 1 -62.03 66.49 63.31
N LEU A 2 -61.63 67.26 62.29
CA LEU A 2 -60.27 67.60 61.85
C LEU A 2 -59.37 66.46 61.32
N ASP A 3 -58.42 66.73 60.43
CA ASP A 3 -58.48 67.19 59.03
C ASP A 3 -57.11 66.83 58.40
N CYS A 4 -57.06 66.82 57.08
CA CYS A 4 -55.87 66.99 56.21
C CYS A 4 -54.76 65.91 56.23
N ASN A 5 -54.61 65.15 55.14
CA ASN A 5 -53.82 65.46 53.93
C ASN A 5 -52.30 65.33 54.14
N ASP A 6 -51.66 64.37 53.48
CA ASP A 6 -50.86 64.66 52.28
C ASP A 6 -50.14 63.41 51.74
N VAL A 7 -50.24 63.28 50.42
CA VAL A 7 -49.59 62.29 49.56
C VAL A 7 -48.11 62.66 49.43
N VAL A 8 -47.21 61.73 49.74
CA VAL A 8 -45.80 61.80 49.32
C VAL A 8 -45.42 60.51 48.62
N THR A 9 -45.11 60.65 47.33
CA THR A 9 -44.47 59.67 46.47
C THR A 9 -43.03 59.39 46.94
N ALA A 10 -42.66 58.12 47.12
CA ALA A 10 -41.25 57.73 47.15
C ALA A 10 -41.09 56.31 46.57
N THR A 11 -40.53 56.25 45.37
CA THR A 11 -39.96 55.04 44.77
C THR A 11 -38.92 54.43 45.73
N PRO A 12 -38.96 53.13 46.08
CA PRO A 12 -37.82 52.51 46.71
C PRO A 12 -36.72 52.37 45.65
N THR A 13 -35.73 53.25 45.78
CA THR A 13 -34.37 53.13 45.26
C THR A 13 -33.88 51.69 45.43
N VAL A 14 -33.44 51.07 44.33
CA VAL A 14 -32.65 49.83 44.39
C VAL A 14 -31.27 50.22 44.91
N PRO A 15 -30.84 49.78 46.10
CA PRO A 15 -29.46 49.98 46.50
C PRO A 15 -28.58 49.04 45.68
N MET A 16 -27.62 49.63 44.96
CA MET A 16 -26.51 48.91 44.37
C MET A 16 -25.64 48.27 45.46
N THR A 17 -25.35 46.98 45.23
CA THR A 17 -24.11 46.24 45.52
C THR A 17 -23.58 46.23 46.96
N ALA A 18 -23.58 45.05 47.57
CA ALA A 18 -22.53 44.65 48.51
C ALA A 18 -21.53 43.76 47.75
N ALA A 19 -20.32 44.28 47.54
CA ALA A 19 -19.18 43.44 47.19
C ALA A 19 -18.86 42.57 48.41
N THR A 20 -18.97 41.26 48.27
CA THR A 20 -18.60 40.29 49.31
C THR A 20 -17.11 40.41 49.64
N GLU A 21 -16.79 40.88 50.85
CA GLU A 21 -15.43 40.84 51.39
C GLU A 21 -15.05 39.39 51.70
N LEU A 22 -14.05 38.87 50.99
CA LEU A 22 -13.55 37.52 51.18
C LEU A 22 -12.69 37.45 52.46
N SER A 23 -12.99 36.54 53.38
CA SER A 23 -12.19 36.37 54.60
C SER A 23 -10.82 35.75 54.30
N TRP A 24 -9.83 36.04 55.15
CA TRP A 24 -8.52 35.37 55.11
C TRP A 24 -8.65 33.84 55.23
N ASP A 25 -9.66 33.34 55.94
CA ASP A 25 -9.91 31.90 56.04
C ASP A 25 -10.55 31.33 54.77
N ASP A 26 -11.37 32.11 54.06
CA ASP A 26 -11.90 31.72 52.74
C ASP A 26 -10.76 31.63 51.71
N LEU A 27 -9.81 32.58 51.75
CA LEU A 27 -8.63 32.57 50.88
C LEU A 27 -7.75 31.33 51.14
N LYS A 28 -7.52 30.97 52.41
CA LYS A 28 -6.78 29.73 52.76
C LYS A 28 -7.50 28.49 52.25
N ALA A 29 -8.82 28.42 52.41
CA ALA A 29 -9.63 27.30 51.95
C ALA A 29 -9.56 27.15 50.43
N MET A 30 -9.61 28.26 49.68
CA MET A 30 -9.45 28.26 48.22
C MET A 30 -8.06 27.80 47.77
N ILE A 31 -6.99 28.25 48.45
CA ILE A 31 -5.61 27.82 48.14
C ILE A 31 -5.43 26.32 48.42
N ALA A 32 -5.99 25.81 49.52
CA ALA A 32 -5.95 24.39 49.85
C ALA A 32 -6.72 23.55 48.82
N ALA A 33 -7.90 24.00 48.40
CA ALA A 33 -8.69 23.35 47.35
C ALA A 33 -7.96 23.35 45.99
N LEU A 34 -7.28 24.45 45.65
CA LEU A 34 -6.48 24.56 44.42
C LEU A 34 -5.26 23.64 44.46
N ALA A 35 -4.59 23.51 45.62
CA ALA A 35 -3.49 22.58 45.80
C ALA A 35 -3.94 21.11 45.63
N GLU A 36 -5.11 20.76 46.18
CA GLU A 36 -5.70 19.43 46.03
C GLU A 36 -6.09 19.15 44.56
N GLN A 37 -6.74 20.11 43.90
CA GLN A 37 -7.05 20.03 42.47
C GLN A 37 -5.78 19.89 41.62
N GLY A 38 -4.70 20.59 41.98
CA GLY A 38 -3.38 20.46 41.36
C GLY A 38 -2.81 19.05 41.49
N ARG A 39 -2.89 18.43 42.68
CA ARG A 39 -2.48 17.03 42.89
C ARG A 39 -3.31 16.05 42.06
N GLN A 40 -4.64 16.22 42.05
CA GLN A 40 -5.52 15.36 41.25
C GLN A 40 -5.25 15.48 39.75
N THR A 41 -4.96 16.69 39.27
CA THR A 41 -4.61 16.93 37.86
C THR A 41 -3.28 16.28 37.50
N ALA A 42 -2.27 16.37 38.38
CA ALA A 42 -0.98 15.70 38.18
C ALA A 42 -1.11 14.18 38.10
N LEU A 43 -1.95 13.58 38.96
CA LEU A 43 -2.23 12.13 38.92
C LEU A 43 -2.91 11.71 37.61
N ARG A 44 -3.94 12.45 37.18
CA ARG A 44 -4.62 12.18 35.90
C ARG A 44 -3.70 12.33 34.70
N LEU A 45 -2.79 13.31 34.71
CA LEU A 45 -1.79 13.48 33.66
C LEU A 45 -0.82 12.29 33.63
N GLN A 46 -0.40 11.80 34.79
CA GLN A 46 0.47 10.62 34.89
C GLN A 46 -0.21 9.35 34.36
N GLU A 47 -1.50 9.14 34.68
CA GLU A 47 -2.30 8.04 34.15
C GLU A 47 -2.48 8.15 32.63
N THR A 48 -2.73 9.37 32.13
CA THR A 48 -2.87 9.64 30.69
C THR A 48 -1.56 9.37 29.95
N ASP A 49 -0.43 9.78 30.51
CA ASP A 49 0.91 9.50 29.96
C ASP A 49 1.21 8.00 29.94
N HIS A 50 0.74 7.25 30.95
CA HIS A 50 0.86 5.80 30.97
C HIS A 50 0.05 5.15 29.84
N LEU A 51 -1.23 5.53 29.71
CA LEU A 51 -2.12 4.99 28.68
C LEU A 51 -1.62 5.32 27.27
N ILE A 52 -1.08 6.52 27.05
CA ILE A 52 -0.47 6.91 25.77
C ILE A 52 0.75 6.05 25.45
N ARG A 53 1.56 5.66 26.45
CA ARG A 53 2.70 4.76 26.22
C ARG A 53 2.25 3.36 25.85
N GLU A 54 1.29 2.80 26.57
CA GLU A 54 0.72 1.48 26.27
C GLU A 54 0.11 1.45 24.86
N LEU A 55 -0.71 2.44 24.50
CA LEU A 55 -1.28 2.54 23.15
C LEU A 55 -0.21 2.63 22.06
N ARG A 56 0.92 3.31 22.32
CA ARG A 56 2.04 3.38 21.36
C ARG A 56 2.76 2.04 21.22
N GLU A 57 2.87 1.27 22.30
CA GLU A 57 3.49 -0.05 22.29
C GLU A 57 2.59 -1.07 21.57
N GLU A 58 1.30 -1.09 21.87
CA GLU A 58 0.29 -1.90 21.16
C GLU A 58 0.23 -1.56 19.67
N GLY A 59 0.28 -0.26 19.32
CA GLY A 59 0.32 0.20 17.94
C GLY A 59 1.56 -0.31 17.19
N ARG A 60 2.74 -0.29 17.84
CA ARG A 60 3.98 -0.84 17.26
C ARG A 60 3.91 -2.35 17.03
N GLU A 61 3.28 -3.08 17.95
CA GLU A 61 3.13 -4.52 17.82
C GLU A 61 2.14 -4.87 16.70
N THR A 62 1.04 -4.14 16.61
CA THR A 62 0.09 -4.25 15.49
C THR A 62 0.76 -3.98 14.15
N ASP A 63 1.61 -2.95 14.06
CA ASP A 63 2.37 -2.63 12.84
C ASP A 63 3.38 -3.73 12.45
N ARG A 64 3.94 -4.44 13.44
CA ARG A 64 4.83 -5.59 13.18
C ARG A 64 4.03 -6.77 12.66
N GLN A 65 2.93 -7.13 13.33
CA GLN A 65 2.04 -8.20 12.91
C GLN A 65 1.48 -7.95 11.52
N LEU A 66 1.08 -6.72 11.20
CA LEU A 66 0.60 -6.35 9.88
C LEU A 66 1.70 -6.47 8.81
N ARG A 67 2.95 -6.13 9.13
CA ARG A 67 4.10 -6.33 8.23
C ARG A 67 4.40 -7.81 8.02
N GLU A 68 4.35 -8.62 9.06
CA GLU A 68 4.58 -10.06 8.98
C GLU A 68 3.48 -10.76 8.18
N LEU A 69 2.22 -10.41 8.42
CA LEU A 69 1.08 -10.90 7.64
C LEU A 69 1.21 -10.52 6.16
N LYS A 70 1.62 -9.28 5.84
CA LYS A 70 1.92 -8.87 4.45
C LYS A 70 3.03 -9.73 3.82
N ARG A 71 4.07 -10.09 4.58
CA ARG A 71 5.15 -10.98 4.08
C ARG A 71 4.65 -12.40 3.85
N GLN A 72 3.86 -12.96 4.78
CA GLN A 72 3.30 -14.30 4.65
C GLN A 72 2.29 -14.40 3.49
N ILE A 73 1.41 -13.42 3.33
CA ILE A 73 0.47 -13.33 2.21
C ILE A 73 1.23 -13.14 0.88
N GLY A 74 2.29 -12.33 0.86
CA GLY A 74 3.17 -12.19 -0.30
C GLY A 74 3.77 -13.53 -0.75
N GLY A 75 4.32 -14.31 0.20
CA GLY A 75 4.90 -15.62 -0.07
C GLY A 75 3.91 -16.68 -0.55
N LEU A 76 2.61 -16.52 -0.29
CA LEU A 76 1.58 -17.38 -0.89
C LEU A 76 1.36 -17.05 -2.37
N GLY A 77 1.33 -15.77 -2.74
CA GLY A 77 1.25 -15.33 -4.13
C GLY A 77 2.39 -15.88 -5.00
N ASP A 78 3.60 -15.88 -4.46
CA ASP A 78 4.80 -16.40 -5.14
C ASP A 78 4.70 -17.92 -5.38
N LYS A 79 4.21 -18.68 -4.39
CA LYS A 79 4.00 -20.13 -4.53
C LYS A 79 2.93 -20.47 -5.57
N PHE A 80 1.83 -19.71 -5.62
CA PHE A 80 0.81 -19.93 -6.66
C PHE A 80 1.31 -19.53 -8.05
N GLY A 81 2.14 -18.48 -8.16
CA GLY A 81 2.84 -18.16 -9.39
C GLY A 81 3.71 -19.32 -9.87
N TYR A 82 4.50 -19.91 -8.96
CA TYR A 82 5.35 -21.09 -9.23
C TYR A 82 4.55 -22.31 -9.71
N PHE A 83 3.38 -22.58 -9.12
CA PHE A 83 2.52 -23.68 -9.56
C PHE A 83 1.89 -23.41 -10.95
N ALA A 84 1.38 -22.19 -11.16
CA ALA A 84 0.80 -21.79 -12.43
C ALA A 84 1.84 -21.82 -13.56
N GLU A 85 3.05 -21.33 -13.29
CA GLU A 85 4.21 -21.44 -14.17
C GLU A 85 4.53 -22.92 -14.44
N GLY A 86 4.71 -23.75 -13.41
CA GLY A 86 5.09 -25.15 -13.57
C GLY A 86 4.13 -25.96 -14.44
N MET A 87 2.82 -25.73 -14.30
CA MET A 87 1.79 -26.39 -15.13
C MET A 87 1.78 -25.84 -16.56
N ALA A 88 1.89 -24.52 -16.72
CA ALA A 88 1.80 -23.86 -18.02
C ALA A 88 3.13 -23.79 -18.79
N LEU A 89 4.24 -24.18 -18.17
CA LEU A 89 5.58 -24.02 -18.72
C LEU A 89 5.75 -24.67 -20.10
N PRO A 90 5.34 -25.94 -20.33
CA PRO A 90 5.51 -26.58 -21.64
C PRO A 90 4.78 -25.84 -22.76
N THR A 91 3.59 -25.30 -22.45
CA THR A 91 2.78 -24.58 -23.43
C THR A 91 3.31 -23.17 -23.66
N MET A 92 3.82 -22.51 -22.62
CA MET A 92 4.51 -21.22 -22.67
C MET A 92 5.80 -21.30 -23.49
N GLU A 93 6.67 -22.29 -23.26
CA GLU A 93 7.90 -22.51 -24.03
C GLU A 93 7.59 -22.71 -25.52
N ARG A 94 6.58 -23.53 -25.82
CA ARG A 94 6.12 -23.76 -27.19
C ARG A 94 5.65 -22.45 -27.84
N LEU A 95 4.93 -21.61 -27.10
CA LEU A 95 4.46 -20.32 -27.58
C LEU A 95 5.62 -19.35 -27.83
N LEU A 96 6.58 -19.24 -26.90
CA LEU A 96 7.76 -18.39 -27.04
C LEU A 96 8.63 -18.80 -28.24
N ARG A 97 8.84 -20.11 -28.45
CA ARG A 97 9.61 -20.62 -29.59
C ARG A 97 8.87 -20.45 -30.92
N ARG A 98 7.59 -20.79 -31.00
CA ARG A 98 6.85 -20.83 -32.28
C ARG A 98 6.33 -19.47 -32.72
N ARG A 99 5.84 -18.65 -31.79
CA ARG A 99 5.19 -17.37 -32.09
C ARG A 99 6.13 -16.18 -31.94
N PHE A 100 7.02 -16.22 -30.95
CA PHE A 100 8.00 -15.16 -30.73
C PHE A 100 9.37 -15.47 -31.32
N HIS A 101 9.61 -16.69 -31.82
CA HIS A 101 10.88 -17.11 -32.39
C HIS A 101 12.06 -16.96 -31.41
N MET A 102 11.80 -17.20 -30.11
CA MET A 102 12.84 -17.19 -29.09
C MET A 102 13.77 -18.39 -29.25
N GLU A 103 15.07 -18.11 -29.26
CA GLU A 103 16.13 -19.13 -29.38
C GLU A 103 16.40 -19.76 -28.02
N ILE A 104 16.44 -18.92 -26.98
CA ILE A 104 16.69 -19.32 -25.61
C ILE A 104 15.46 -18.99 -24.79
N VAL A 105 14.99 -19.96 -24.00
CA VAL A 105 13.93 -19.79 -23.01
C VAL A 105 14.49 -20.29 -21.68
N ASN A 106 14.51 -19.42 -20.68
CA ASN A 106 15.09 -19.67 -19.37
C ASN A 106 14.02 -19.42 -18.28
N PRO A 107 13.30 -20.46 -17.86
CA PRO A 107 12.38 -20.40 -16.74
C PRO A 107 13.12 -20.20 -15.42
N ARG A 108 12.50 -19.52 -14.45
CA ARG A 108 13.03 -19.31 -13.09
C ARG A 108 14.42 -18.69 -13.10
N SER A 109 14.58 -17.66 -13.92
CA SER A 109 15.87 -17.00 -14.10
C SER A 109 16.18 -16.16 -12.88
N ARG A 110 17.08 -16.67 -12.04
CA ARG A 110 17.57 -16.02 -10.83
C ARG A 110 18.93 -15.40 -11.10
N ILE A 111 19.00 -14.08 -11.02
CA ILE A 111 20.19 -13.30 -11.31
C ILE A 111 20.64 -12.62 -10.03
N ARG A 112 21.90 -12.88 -9.67
CA ARG A 112 22.56 -12.24 -8.54
C ARG A 112 23.66 -11.33 -9.06
N LYS A 113 23.50 -10.03 -8.85
CA LYS A 113 24.46 -9.01 -9.29
C LYS A 113 24.52 -7.86 -8.29
N ASP A 114 25.73 -7.42 -7.95
CA ASP A 114 25.98 -6.31 -7.01
C ASP A 114 25.24 -6.44 -5.67
N GLY A 115 25.16 -7.66 -5.14
CA GLY A 115 24.45 -7.96 -3.88
C GLY A 115 22.92 -7.94 -3.98
N ARG A 116 22.36 -7.66 -5.17
CA ARG A 116 20.92 -7.72 -5.44
C ARG A 116 20.58 -9.05 -6.11
N GLU A 117 19.51 -9.68 -5.65
CA GLU A 117 18.94 -10.87 -6.25
C GLU A 117 17.63 -10.48 -6.94
N ARG A 118 17.49 -10.87 -8.21
CA ARG A 118 16.27 -10.65 -8.97
C ARG A 118 15.87 -11.95 -9.65
N GLU A 119 14.59 -12.26 -9.55
CA GLU A 119 13.99 -13.46 -10.14
C GLU A 119 12.96 -13.05 -11.20
N TYR A 120 13.08 -13.68 -12.36
CA TYR A 120 12.12 -13.58 -13.45
C TYR A 120 11.46 -14.94 -13.63
N ASP A 121 10.13 -14.98 -13.69
CA ASP A 121 9.38 -16.23 -13.83
C ASP A 121 9.78 -16.94 -15.13
N VAL A 122 9.79 -16.22 -16.26
CA VAL A 122 10.47 -16.66 -17.49
C VAL A 122 11.17 -15.50 -18.19
N LEU A 123 12.41 -15.76 -18.61
CA LEU A 123 13.17 -14.86 -19.47
C LEU A 123 13.51 -15.59 -20.77
N ALA A 124 13.18 -15.01 -21.92
CA ALA A 124 13.47 -15.61 -23.21
C ALA A 124 14.09 -14.57 -24.14
N TRP A 125 15.02 -14.98 -25.01
CA TRP A 125 15.61 -14.06 -25.98
C TRP A 125 16.03 -14.74 -27.28
N ALA A 126 16.19 -13.92 -28.31
CA ALA A 126 16.77 -14.29 -29.58
C ALA A 126 17.72 -13.20 -30.07
N ASN A 127 18.66 -13.60 -30.93
CA ASN A 127 19.61 -12.72 -31.58
C ASN A 127 19.18 -12.41 -33.03
N GLY A 128 20.09 -11.85 -33.83
CA GLY A 128 19.91 -11.68 -35.28
C GLY A 128 18.70 -10.83 -35.66
N LYS A 129 17.84 -11.35 -36.54
CA LYS A 129 16.68 -10.61 -37.07
C LYS A 129 15.63 -10.29 -35.99
N VAL A 130 15.49 -11.16 -34.99
CA VAL A 130 14.51 -10.96 -33.92
C VAL A 130 15.04 -9.98 -32.88
N ASN A 131 16.31 -10.12 -32.48
CA ASN A 131 17.05 -9.29 -31.52
C ASN A 131 16.17 -8.71 -30.39
N THR A 132 15.47 -9.59 -29.67
CA THR A 132 14.47 -9.23 -28.67
C THR A 132 14.64 -10.12 -27.44
N VAL A 133 14.39 -9.53 -26.28
CA VAL A 133 14.19 -10.23 -25.01
C VAL A 133 12.75 -10.08 -24.57
N VAL A 134 12.15 -11.18 -24.14
CA VAL A 134 10.81 -11.29 -23.61
C VAL A 134 10.90 -11.63 -22.13
N VAL A 135 10.28 -10.79 -21.30
CA VAL A 135 10.10 -11.04 -19.87
C VAL A 135 8.66 -11.47 -19.64
N VAL A 136 8.45 -12.64 -19.05
CA VAL A 136 7.12 -13.12 -18.66
C VAL A 136 7.01 -13.07 -17.15
N GLU A 137 5.92 -12.45 -16.67
CA GLU A 137 5.53 -12.46 -15.25
C GLU A 137 4.21 -13.21 -15.10
N VAL A 138 4.14 -14.13 -14.16
CA VAL A 138 2.98 -14.96 -13.85
C VAL A 138 2.44 -14.59 -12.47
N LYS A 139 1.13 -14.34 -12.38
CA LYS A 139 0.42 -14.13 -11.11
C LYS A 139 -0.79 -15.04 -11.01
N SER A 140 -1.11 -15.46 -9.79
CA SER A 140 -2.38 -16.15 -9.53
C SER A 140 -3.57 -15.25 -9.82
N ARG A 141 -3.55 -14.03 -9.27
CA ARG A 141 -4.47 -12.95 -9.59
C ARG A 141 -3.70 -11.71 -10.03
N VAL A 142 -3.97 -11.24 -11.25
CA VAL A 142 -3.34 -10.05 -11.81
C VAL A 142 -4.08 -8.80 -11.34
N LYS A 143 -3.34 -7.92 -10.67
CA LYS A 143 -3.81 -6.62 -10.20
C LYS A 143 -3.10 -5.50 -10.93
N ARG A 144 -3.65 -4.29 -10.90
CA ARG A 144 -3.08 -3.10 -11.57
C ARG A 144 -1.60 -2.88 -11.24
N GLU A 145 -1.16 -3.11 -10.00
CA GLU A 145 0.23 -2.88 -9.60
C GLU A 145 1.21 -3.83 -10.32
N ALA A 146 0.75 -4.97 -10.84
CA ALA A 146 1.60 -5.89 -11.59
C ALA A 146 2.08 -5.28 -12.93
N ILE A 147 1.28 -4.39 -13.53
CA ILE A 147 1.63 -3.68 -14.77
C ILE A 147 2.88 -2.82 -14.54
N GLY A 148 2.82 -1.95 -13.53
CA GLY A 148 3.93 -1.05 -13.20
C GLY A 148 5.19 -1.81 -12.82
N ARG A 149 5.06 -2.88 -12.03
CA ARG A 149 6.21 -3.74 -11.66
C ARG A 149 6.87 -4.42 -12.86
N LEU A 150 6.09 -4.92 -13.82
CA LEU A 150 6.65 -5.54 -15.02
C LEU A 150 7.34 -4.49 -15.91
N ILE A 151 6.76 -3.30 -16.04
CA ILE A 151 7.39 -2.19 -16.78
C ILE A 151 8.73 -1.80 -16.16
N GLU A 152 8.79 -1.62 -14.83
CA GLU A 152 10.04 -1.31 -14.12
C GLU A 152 11.09 -2.40 -14.34
N ARG A 153 10.68 -3.68 -14.29
CA ARG A 153 11.55 -4.83 -14.58
C ARG A 153 12.12 -4.78 -16.00
N LEU A 154 11.32 -4.39 -17.00
CA LEU A 154 11.78 -4.21 -18.37
C LEU A 154 12.77 -3.05 -18.47
N GLU A 155 12.44 -1.90 -17.90
CA GLU A 155 13.28 -0.68 -17.98
C GLU A 155 14.66 -0.89 -17.35
N THR A 156 14.72 -1.64 -16.25
CA THR A 156 15.97 -1.92 -15.50
C THR A 156 16.63 -3.25 -15.88
N LEU A 157 16.11 -3.98 -16.88
CA LEU A 157 16.56 -5.32 -17.25
C LEU A 157 18.07 -5.37 -17.54
N PHE A 158 18.58 -4.39 -18.29
CA PHE A 158 19.98 -4.35 -18.74
C PHE A 158 20.98 -3.93 -17.67
N ASP A 159 20.51 -3.40 -16.56
CA ASP A 159 21.36 -3.16 -15.39
C ASP A 159 21.70 -4.49 -14.72
N CYS A 160 20.69 -5.38 -14.65
CA CYS A 160 20.85 -6.75 -14.16
C CYS A 160 21.57 -7.65 -15.17
N LEU A 161 21.23 -7.55 -16.46
CA LEU A 161 21.70 -8.42 -17.54
C LEU A 161 22.32 -7.59 -18.68
N PRO A 162 23.53 -7.04 -18.49
CA PRO A 162 24.18 -6.20 -19.48
C PRO A 162 24.49 -6.94 -20.79
N GLU A 163 24.62 -8.26 -20.77
CA GLU A 163 24.83 -9.12 -21.94
C GLU A 163 23.64 -9.10 -22.93
N LEU A 164 22.45 -8.70 -22.49
CA LEU A 164 21.28 -8.56 -23.35
C LEU A 164 21.12 -7.15 -23.94
N LYS A 165 22.04 -6.21 -23.64
CA LYS A 165 21.98 -4.82 -24.12
C LYS A 165 21.86 -4.76 -25.64
N GLY A 166 21.09 -3.77 -26.10
CA GLY A 166 20.82 -3.55 -27.52
C GLY A 166 19.70 -4.42 -28.11
N LYS A 167 19.10 -5.32 -27.31
CA LYS A 167 17.86 -6.02 -27.67
C LYS A 167 16.66 -5.13 -27.41
N ALA A 168 15.60 -5.31 -28.20
CA ALA A 168 14.31 -4.78 -27.80
C ALA A 168 13.76 -5.57 -26.60
N ARG A 169 13.13 -4.90 -25.65
CA ARG A 169 12.51 -5.56 -24.50
C ARG A 169 11.00 -5.59 -24.67
N VAL A 170 10.37 -6.72 -24.37
CA VAL A 170 8.92 -6.92 -24.47
C VAL A 170 8.43 -7.65 -23.23
N GLY A 171 7.30 -7.23 -22.67
CA GLY A 171 6.67 -7.89 -21.51
C GLY A 171 5.47 -8.75 -21.88
N ILE A 172 5.30 -9.87 -21.18
CA ILE A 172 4.07 -10.65 -21.13
C ILE A 172 3.62 -10.74 -19.66
N LEU A 173 2.43 -10.23 -19.36
CA LEU A 173 1.79 -10.38 -18.07
C LEU A 173 0.75 -11.50 -18.14
N ALA A 174 0.93 -12.54 -17.34
CA ALA A 174 0.09 -13.72 -17.34
C ALA A 174 -0.57 -13.94 -15.98
N GLY A 175 -1.76 -14.51 -15.98
CA GLY A 175 -2.32 -15.04 -14.75
C GLY A 175 -3.54 -15.94 -14.90
N ILE A 176 -3.91 -16.56 -13.78
CA ILE A 176 -5.09 -17.44 -13.72
C ILE A 176 -6.37 -16.59 -13.69
N ASP A 177 -6.36 -15.55 -12.85
CA ASP A 177 -7.46 -14.61 -12.67
C ASP A 177 -7.00 -13.16 -12.84
N TRP A 178 -7.92 -12.27 -13.21
CA TRP A 178 -7.65 -10.86 -13.49
C TRP A 178 -8.68 -9.98 -12.81
N ASP A 179 -8.23 -8.92 -12.13
CA ASP A 179 -9.13 -7.86 -11.69
C ASP A 179 -9.74 -7.16 -12.92
N ALA A 180 -10.99 -6.70 -12.80
CA ALA A 180 -11.72 -6.08 -13.91
C ALA A 180 -10.96 -4.87 -14.48
N GLY A 181 -10.82 -4.81 -15.81
CA GLY A 181 -10.15 -3.72 -16.52
C GLY A 181 -8.63 -3.79 -16.55
N VAL A 182 -7.99 -4.62 -15.71
CA VAL A 182 -6.52 -4.68 -15.61
C VAL A 182 -5.89 -5.27 -16.87
N GLU A 183 -6.58 -6.18 -17.54
CA GLU A 183 -6.10 -6.79 -18.78
C GLU A 183 -6.03 -5.76 -19.92
N GLU A 184 -7.07 -4.95 -20.07
CA GLU A 184 -7.14 -3.86 -21.04
C GLU A 184 -6.09 -2.78 -20.73
N GLU A 185 -5.87 -2.46 -19.46
CA GLU A 185 -4.83 -1.53 -19.03
C GLU A 185 -3.41 -2.04 -19.35
N ALA A 186 -3.15 -3.34 -19.13
CA ALA A 186 -1.87 -3.94 -19.47
C ALA A 186 -1.61 -3.89 -20.98
N GLN A 187 -2.64 -4.19 -21.79
CA GLN A 187 -2.58 -4.07 -23.25
C GLN A 187 -2.37 -2.63 -23.70
N ALA A 188 -3.07 -1.66 -23.11
CA ALA A 188 -2.91 -0.23 -23.39
C ALA A 188 -1.50 0.27 -23.03
N ALA A 189 -0.87 -0.29 -21.99
CA ALA A 189 0.53 -0.04 -21.65
C ALA A 189 1.54 -0.71 -22.62
N GLY A 190 1.06 -1.48 -23.59
CA GLY A 190 1.87 -2.14 -24.60
C GLY A 190 2.43 -3.50 -24.16
N LEU A 191 1.93 -4.09 -23.08
CA LEU A 191 2.30 -5.43 -22.63
C LEU A 191 1.43 -6.48 -23.33
N TYR A 192 2.02 -7.63 -23.66
CA TYR A 192 1.20 -8.79 -23.96
C TYR A 192 0.49 -9.27 -22.69
N THR A 193 -0.72 -9.77 -22.85
CA THR A 193 -1.48 -10.44 -21.79
C THR A 193 -1.71 -11.90 -22.13
N ALA A 194 -1.71 -12.75 -21.11
CA ALA A 194 -2.00 -14.17 -21.23
C ALA A 194 -2.83 -14.68 -20.06
N ARG A 195 -3.58 -15.76 -20.29
CA ARG A 195 -4.30 -16.50 -19.26
C ARG A 195 -3.75 -17.92 -19.14
N ILE A 196 -3.76 -18.42 -17.91
CA ILE A 196 -3.42 -19.80 -17.60
C ILE A 196 -4.69 -20.53 -17.18
N ARG A 197 -5.11 -21.52 -17.96
CA ARG A 197 -6.30 -22.36 -17.70
C ARG A 197 -6.00 -23.78 -18.17
N ASP A 198 -6.39 -24.79 -17.40
CA ASP A 198 -6.20 -26.21 -17.75
C ASP A 198 -4.76 -26.51 -18.25
N ASP A 199 -3.76 -26.00 -17.53
CA ASP A 199 -2.33 -26.14 -17.87
C ASP A 199 -1.89 -25.48 -19.20
N MET A 200 -2.78 -24.70 -19.83
CA MET A 200 -2.54 -24.00 -21.09
C MET A 200 -2.21 -22.52 -20.85
N PHE A 201 -1.10 -22.08 -21.45
CA PHE A 201 -0.71 -20.67 -21.55
C PHE A 201 -1.22 -20.08 -22.86
N GLU A 202 -2.18 -19.16 -22.79
CA GLU A 202 -2.83 -18.59 -23.97
C GLU A 202 -2.75 -17.07 -23.99
N LEU A 203 -2.25 -16.51 -25.09
CA LEU A 203 -2.25 -15.06 -25.29
C LEU A 203 -3.68 -14.55 -25.50
N THR A 204 -4.04 -13.52 -24.76
CA THR A 204 -5.35 -12.86 -24.84
C THR A 204 -5.31 -11.52 -25.55
N THR A 205 -4.12 -11.01 -25.88
CA THR A 205 -3.99 -9.81 -26.72
C THR A 205 -4.68 -9.99 -28.07
N PRO A 206 -5.31 -8.93 -28.61
CA PRO A 206 -5.92 -8.94 -29.94
C PRO A 206 -4.95 -9.39 -31.05
N LYS A 207 -5.51 -9.92 -32.15
CA LYS A 207 -4.72 -10.18 -33.35
C LYS A 207 -4.13 -8.87 -33.89
N GLY A 208 -2.84 -8.90 -34.25
CA GLY A 208 -2.13 -7.72 -34.72
C GLY A 208 -1.71 -6.75 -33.62
N PHE A 209 -1.83 -7.13 -32.34
CA PHE A 209 -1.33 -6.35 -31.22
C PHE A 209 0.12 -5.92 -31.43
N ARG A 210 0.39 -4.63 -31.23
CA ARG A 210 1.74 -4.05 -31.34
C ARG A 210 2.25 -3.77 -29.93
N PRO A 211 3.15 -4.60 -29.38
CA PRO A 211 3.69 -4.36 -28.06
C PRO A 211 4.55 -3.10 -28.07
N ARG A 212 4.63 -2.44 -26.91
CA ARG A 212 5.69 -1.48 -26.67
C ARG A 212 7.02 -2.21 -26.65
N ARG A 213 8.06 -1.54 -27.14
CA ARG A 213 9.45 -2.00 -27.04
C ARG A 213 10.16 -1.01 -26.13
N TRP A 214 10.65 -1.48 -24.99
CA TRP A 214 11.40 -0.66 -24.03
C TRP A 214 12.88 -0.68 -24.37
#